data_AF-A0A2M8HI80-F1
#
_entry.id   AF-A0A2M8HI80-F1
#
_cell.length_a   1.000
_cell.length_b   1.000
_cell.length_c   1.000
_cell.angle_alpha   90.00
_cell.angle_beta   90.00
_cell.angle_gamma   90.00
#
_symmetry.space_group_name_H-M   'P 1'
#
loop_
_entity.id
_entity.type
_entity.pdbx_description
1 polymer ?
#
loop_
_entity_poly.entity_id
_entity_poly.type
_entity_poly.pdbx_seq_one_letter_code
_entity_poly.pdbx_strand_id
1 'polypeptide(L)'
;MNQKQNLELKIGFLELWGIRFVLNYLKKNNSSLKFHDPENIDLENIYLPIRKYIFSVVSYSFLIGFLTTLAILAIDLFLPQSPALFSKQFYAKWIITLCSLILFTGLEFYLLYLVGFIYLAKITSYMEILVIDDPLLVTNNKNILARLILEIPDHRLNILNIDPFRFVNKHGLLLQTLLYKLKVFLSNFIAKLVIRKILARSSLRLYADFIIAPITAIWDGVVAYIIFQEVKQRLFARKLSEEFLTNIIQIQDSIDDELKDLSLRAIANTIVLNQKFHPNLEYLLLKTHELFKDSIRQDIVLDDWEYFISSLSVQSDQSIKLLSLIFNFCCALDGKISRLERRVINESQILSNPENQLQMEEIRSYIQQGNYLAARKYISLNVLSFKNLDPLWS
;
A
#
# COMPACT_ATOMS: atom_id res chain seq x y z
N MET A 1 11.93 -18.76 24.48
CA MET A 1 10.80 -18.97 25.42
C MET A 1 10.14 -17.60 25.64
N ASN A 2 8.83 -17.48 25.35
CA ASN A 2 7.92 -16.33 25.60
C ASN A 2 8.21 -14.92 25.01
N GLN A 3 8.19 -14.79 23.68
CA GLN A 3 7.77 -13.52 23.05
C GLN A 3 6.62 -13.76 22.04
N LYS A 4 5.60 -14.52 22.47
CA LYS A 4 4.23 -14.31 21.96
C LYS A 4 3.73 -12.99 22.56
N GLN A 5 4.21 -11.86 22.08
CA GLN A 5 3.38 -10.65 22.19
C GLN A 5 2.18 -10.90 21.29
N ASN A 6 1.08 -11.34 21.91
CA ASN A 6 -0.25 -11.32 21.35
C ASN A 6 -0.62 -9.86 21.04
N LEU A 7 -0.05 -9.30 19.97
CA LEU A 7 -0.70 -8.28 19.19
C LEU A 7 -1.82 -8.99 18.41
N GLU A 8 -2.85 -9.46 19.12
CA GLU A 8 -4.10 -9.87 18.50
C GLU A 8 -4.70 -8.61 17.88
N LEU A 9 -4.33 -8.36 16.63
CA LEU A 9 -4.96 -7.35 15.81
C LEU A 9 -6.46 -7.67 15.79
N LYS A 10 -7.28 -6.77 16.35
CA LYS A 10 -8.74 -6.89 16.23
C LYS A 10 -9.11 -6.62 14.78
N ILE A 11 -9.19 -7.69 14.00
CA ILE A 11 -9.60 -7.66 12.60
C ILE A 11 -11.07 -7.20 12.55
N GLY A 12 -11.35 -6.19 11.74
CA GLY A 12 -12.72 -5.67 11.58
C GLY A 12 -13.63 -6.64 10.82
N PHE A 13 -14.95 -6.55 11.02
CA PHE A 13 -15.91 -7.38 10.30
C PHE A 13 -15.80 -7.25 8.77
N LEU A 14 -15.67 -6.02 8.26
CA LEU A 14 -15.51 -5.75 6.83
C LEU A 14 -14.21 -6.35 6.27
N GLU A 15 -13.14 -6.28 7.05
CA GLU A 15 -11.84 -6.85 6.69
C GLU A 15 -11.92 -8.38 6.58
N LEU A 16 -12.56 -9.04 7.56
CA LEU A 16 -12.83 -10.48 7.51
C LEU A 16 -13.67 -10.87 6.29
N TRP A 17 -14.69 -10.07 5.96
CA TRP A 17 -15.52 -10.29 4.78
C TRP A 17 -14.68 -10.22 3.49
N GLY A 18 -13.86 -9.17 3.34
CA GLY A 18 -12.97 -9.01 2.18
C GLY A 18 -11.96 -10.14 2.03
N ILE A 19 -11.29 -10.53 3.12
CA ILE A 19 -10.33 -11.65 3.13
C ILE A 19 -11.01 -12.95 2.69
N ARG A 20 -12.16 -13.27 3.27
CA ARG A 20 -12.92 -14.48 2.93
C ARG A 20 -13.35 -14.47 1.46
N PHE A 21 -13.77 -13.31 0.95
CA PHE A 21 -14.16 -13.18 -0.45
C PHE A 21 -12.98 -13.47 -1.38
N VAL A 22 -11.82 -12.85 -1.16
CA VAL A 22 -10.61 -13.05 -1.98
C VAL A 22 -10.18 -14.52 -1.95
N LEU A 23 -10.12 -15.14 -0.77
CA LEU A 23 -9.75 -16.55 -0.62
C LEU A 23 -10.74 -17.49 -1.34
N ASN A 24 -12.03 -17.25 -1.20
CA ASN A 24 -13.05 -18.04 -1.89
C ASN A 24 -12.97 -17.88 -3.40
N TYR A 25 -12.70 -16.65 -3.89
CA TYR A 25 -12.52 -16.40 -5.32
C TYR A 25 -11.31 -17.14 -5.88
N LEU A 26 -10.16 -17.08 -5.19
CA LEU A 26 -8.94 -17.78 -5.58
C LEU A 26 -9.11 -19.30 -5.58
N LYS A 27 -9.80 -19.84 -4.56
CA LYS A 27 -10.11 -21.27 -4.45
C LYS A 27 -11.04 -21.74 -5.57
N LYS A 28 -12.09 -20.96 -5.88
CA LYS A 28 -13.07 -21.30 -6.91
C LYS A 28 -12.46 -21.29 -8.31
N ASN A 29 -11.55 -20.36 -8.59
CA ASN A 29 -10.98 -20.20 -9.93
C ASN A 29 -9.68 -20.98 -10.16
N ASN A 30 -9.29 -21.87 -9.24
CA ASN A 30 -8.02 -22.63 -9.26
C ASN A 30 -6.77 -21.79 -9.55
N SER A 31 -6.85 -20.47 -9.37
CA SER A 31 -5.83 -19.50 -9.79
C SER A 31 -4.67 -19.40 -8.79
N SER A 32 -4.76 -20.15 -7.69
CA SER A 32 -3.78 -20.20 -6.60
C SER A 32 -3.06 -21.54 -6.48
N LEU A 33 -3.29 -22.49 -7.41
CA LEU A 33 -2.68 -23.82 -7.37
C LEU A 33 -1.91 -24.21 -8.64
N LYS A 34 -1.98 -23.39 -9.69
CA LYS A 34 -1.03 -23.45 -10.80
C LYS A 34 0.02 -22.39 -10.52
N PHE A 35 0.99 -22.72 -9.69
CA PHE A 35 2.28 -22.02 -9.73
C PHE A 35 2.73 -22.08 -11.20
N HIS A 36 2.93 -20.92 -11.83
CA HIS A 36 3.72 -20.96 -13.06
C HIS A 36 5.11 -21.39 -12.63
N ASP A 37 5.79 -22.23 -13.43
CA ASP A 37 7.18 -22.55 -13.15
C ASP A 37 7.94 -21.23 -12.96
N PRO A 38 8.65 -21.02 -11.85
CA PRO A 38 9.31 -19.75 -11.54
C PRO A 38 10.36 -19.36 -12.61
N GLU A 39 10.79 -20.30 -13.43
CA GLU A 39 11.68 -20.09 -14.58
C GLU A 39 10.97 -19.59 -15.85
N ASN A 40 9.63 -19.64 -15.93
CA ASN A 40 8.84 -19.32 -17.13
C ASN A 40 7.92 -18.10 -16.97
N ILE A 41 7.99 -17.41 -15.84
CA ILE A 41 7.34 -16.10 -15.71
C ILE A 41 8.19 -15.13 -16.52
N ASP A 42 7.63 -14.67 -17.63
CA ASP A 42 8.17 -13.55 -18.37
C ASP A 42 8.04 -12.28 -17.53
N LEU A 43 8.98 -12.12 -16.59
CA LEU A 43 9.11 -11.00 -15.67
C LEU A 43 9.23 -9.66 -16.45
N GLU A 44 9.65 -9.72 -17.71
CA GLU A 44 9.74 -8.59 -18.66
C GLU A 44 8.36 -8.03 -19.02
N ASN A 45 7.33 -8.87 -18.98
CA ASN A 45 5.97 -8.51 -19.37
C ASN A 45 4.97 -8.41 -18.21
N ILE A 46 5.38 -8.50 -16.94
CA ILE A 46 4.48 -8.41 -15.77
C ILE A 46 3.65 -7.12 -15.76
N TYR A 47 4.23 -6.03 -16.26
CA TYR A 47 3.59 -4.72 -16.27
C TYR A 47 2.32 -4.69 -17.12
N LEU A 48 2.29 -5.39 -18.26
CA LEU A 48 1.19 -5.30 -19.22
C LEU A 48 -0.11 -5.91 -18.68
N PRO A 49 -0.13 -7.13 -18.11
CA PRO A 49 -1.34 -7.69 -17.50
C PRO A 49 -1.84 -6.89 -16.31
N ILE A 50 -0.95 -6.40 -15.45
CA ILE A 50 -1.36 -5.57 -14.30
C ILE A 50 -1.99 -4.27 -14.78
N ARG A 51 -1.40 -3.59 -15.77
CA ARG A 51 -2.00 -2.39 -16.36
C ARG A 51 -3.38 -2.67 -16.96
N LYS A 52 -3.57 -3.81 -17.62
CA LYS A 52 -4.87 -4.25 -18.13
C LYS A 52 -5.89 -4.47 -17.00
N TYR A 53 -5.46 -5.08 -15.89
CA TYR A 53 -6.32 -5.27 -14.71
C TYR A 53 -6.70 -3.94 -14.05
N ILE A 54 -5.75 -3.02 -13.89
CA ILE A 54 -6.01 -1.66 -13.38
C ILE A 54 -7.01 -0.93 -14.29
N PHE A 55 -6.80 -0.95 -15.60
CA PHE A 55 -7.73 -0.32 -16.55
C PHE A 55 -9.12 -0.95 -16.49
N SER A 56 -9.19 -2.26 -16.29
CA SER A 56 -10.47 -2.96 -16.18
C SER A 56 -11.22 -2.56 -14.92
N VAL A 57 -10.58 -2.56 -13.73
CA VAL A 57 -11.26 -2.14 -12.49
C VAL A 57 -11.70 -0.69 -12.54
N VAL A 58 -10.92 0.20 -13.17
CA VAL A 58 -11.32 1.60 -13.39
C VAL A 58 -12.56 1.67 -14.28
N SER A 59 -12.57 0.95 -15.40
CA SER A 59 -13.72 0.89 -16.31
C SER A 59 -14.98 0.33 -15.63
N TYR A 60 -14.85 -0.75 -14.86
CA TYR A 60 -15.98 -1.31 -14.12
C TYR A 60 -16.46 -0.38 -13.00
N SER A 61 -15.56 0.29 -12.29
CA SER A 61 -15.92 1.26 -11.25
C SER A 61 -16.67 2.45 -11.82
N PHE A 62 -16.22 2.96 -12.97
CA PHE A 62 -16.93 3.97 -13.74
C PHE A 62 -18.35 3.49 -14.12
N LEU A 63 -18.47 2.29 -14.70
CA LEU A 63 -19.78 1.75 -15.11
C LEU A 63 -20.73 1.56 -13.92
N ILE A 64 -20.23 1.09 -12.78
CA ILE A 64 -21.02 0.94 -11.55
C ILE A 64 -21.52 2.31 -11.07
N GLY A 65 -20.63 3.30 -10.95
CA GLY A 65 -20.99 4.67 -10.56
C GLY A 65 -22.00 5.30 -11.51
N PHE A 66 -21.83 5.08 -12.82
CA PHE A 66 -22.73 5.58 -13.85
C PHE A 66 -24.12 4.94 -13.76
N LEU A 67 -24.20 3.60 -13.72
CA LEU A 67 -25.47 2.87 -13.71
C LEU A 67 -26.26 3.10 -12.43
N THR A 68 -25.61 3.13 -11.27
CA THR A 68 -26.28 3.42 -10.00
C THR A 68 -26.80 4.86 -9.94
N THR A 69 -26.04 5.82 -10.45
CA THR A 69 -26.49 7.22 -10.53
C THR A 69 -27.63 7.39 -11.55
N LEU A 70 -27.57 6.72 -12.70
CA LEU A 70 -28.66 6.69 -13.67
C LEU A 70 -29.93 6.08 -13.08
N ALA A 71 -29.82 5.02 -12.27
CA ALA A 71 -30.99 4.41 -11.62
C ALA A 71 -31.67 5.38 -10.63
N ILE A 72 -30.89 6.14 -9.86
CA ILE A 72 -31.41 7.20 -8.97
C ILE A 72 -32.15 8.26 -9.79
N LEU A 73 -31.58 8.68 -10.92
CA LEU A 73 -32.18 9.69 -11.79
C LEU A 73 -33.44 9.18 -12.48
N ALA A 74 -33.43 7.93 -12.95
CA ALA A 74 -34.61 7.30 -13.55
C ALA A 74 -35.79 7.27 -12.57
N ILE A 75 -35.55 6.94 -11.30
CA ILE A 75 -36.58 7.00 -10.26
C ILE A 75 -37.08 8.43 -10.05
N ASP A 76 -36.19 9.43 -10.02
CA ASP A 76 -36.59 10.83 -9.84
C ASP A 76 -37.40 11.38 -11.03
N LEU A 77 -37.18 10.88 -12.25
CA LEU A 77 -37.95 11.22 -13.44
C LEU A 77 -39.41 10.74 -13.38
N PHE A 78 -39.67 9.60 -12.73
CA PHE A 78 -41.03 9.08 -12.54
C PHE A 78 -41.80 9.80 -11.41
N LEU A 79 -41.13 10.65 -10.62
CA LEU A 79 -41.75 11.40 -9.53
C LEU A 79 -42.27 12.78 -10.01
N PRO A 80 -43.31 13.33 -9.37
CA PRO A 80 -43.86 14.64 -9.75
C PRO A 80 -42.78 15.73 -9.67
N GLN A 81 -42.60 16.50 -10.73
CA GLN A 81 -41.49 17.46 -10.85
C GLN A 81 -41.64 18.70 -9.96
N SER A 82 -42.89 19.10 -9.70
CA SER A 82 -43.25 20.30 -8.92
C SER A 82 -44.48 20.05 -8.02
N PRO A 83 -44.37 19.20 -6.98
CA PRO A 83 -45.47 19.01 -6.03
C PRO A 83 -45.65 20.29 -5.19
N ALA A 84 -46.90 20.62 -4.85
CA ALA A 84 -47.19 21.73 -3.95
C ALA A 84 -46.48 21.53 -2.59
N LEU A 85 -45.96 22.60 -2.01
CA LEU A 85 -45.24 22.55 -0.73
C LEU A 85 -46.11 21.90 0.35
N PHE A 86 -45.52 20.99 1.13
CA PHE A 86 -46.19 20.23 2.20
C PHE A 86 -47.37 19.33 1.77
N SER A 87 -47.58 19.13 0.47
CA SER A 87 -48.54 18.14 -0.01
C SER A 87 -48.08 16.71 0.27
N LYS A 88 -49.00 15.74 0.30
CA LYS A 88 -48.65 14.30 0.38
C LYS A 88 -47.66 13.89 -0.73
N GLN A 89 -47.79 14.47 -1.92
CA GLN A 89 -46.90 14.23 -3.06
C GLN A 89 -45.49 14.81 -2.83
N PHE A 90 -45.37 15.93 -2.13
CA PHE A 90 -44.08 16.51 -1.74
C PHE A 90 -43.31 15.57 -0.81
N TYR A 91 -43.96 15.09 0.27
CA TYR A 91 -43.34 14.13 1.18
C TYR A 91 -43.00 12.81 0.50
N ALA A 92 -43.92 12.26 -0.30
CA ALA A 92 -43.69 11.03 -1.04
C ALA A 92 -42.48 11.13 -1.97
N LYS A 93 -42.34 12.23 -2.73
CA LYS A 93 -41.16 12.47 -3.58
C LYS A 93 -39.87 12.44 -2.77
N TRP A 94 -39.76 13.27 -1.74
CA TRP A 94 -38.52 13.39 -0.97
C TRP A 94 -38.14 12.10 -0.24
N ILE A 95 -39.13 11.37 0.30
CA ILE A 95 -38.90 10.07 0.94
C ILE A 95 -38.39 9.07 -0.09
N ILE A 96 -39.05 8.95 -1.26
CA ILE A 96 -38.64 8.00 -2.30
C ILE A 96 -37.25 8.35 -2.85
N THR A 97 -36.98 9.63 -3.15
CA THR A 97 -35.67 10.09 -3.63
C THR A 97 -34.56 9.86 -2.58
N LEU A 98 -34.86 10.04 -1.29
CA LEU A 98 -33.90 9.77 -0.21
C LEU A 98 -33.65 8.26 -0.07
N CYS A 99 -34.71 7.45 -0.07
CA CYS A 99 -34.60 5.99 0.00
C CYS A 99 -33.85 5.42 -1.20
N SER A 100 -34.11 5.90 -2.42
CA SER A 100 -33.39 5.48 -3.62
C SER A 100 -31.92 5.89 -3.56
N LEU A 101 -31.62 7.11 -3.13
CA LEU A 101 -30.24 7.57 -2.93
C LEU A 101 -29.48 6.65 -1.97
N ILE A 102 -30.04 6.36 -0.79
CA ILE A 102 -29.40 5.48 0.21
C ILE A 102 -29.21 4.07 -0.35
N LEU A 103 -30.24 3.51 -1.00
CA LEU A 103 -30.20 2.15 -1.52
C LEU A 103 -29.17 1.99 -2.63
N PHE A 104 -29.19 2.88 -3.63
CA PHE A 104 -28.28 2.78 -4.78
C PHE A 104 -26.85 3.18 -4.43
N THR A 105 -26.63 4.12 -3.50
CA THR A 105 -25.27 4.39 -3.00
C THR A 105 -24.73 3.23 -2.16
N GLY A 106 -25.57 2.55 -1.36
CA GLY A 106 -25.17 1.33 -0.66
C GLY A 106 -24.81 0.20 -1.64
N LEU A 107 -25.62 0.02 -2.69
CA LEU A 107 -25.35 -0.93 -3.77
C LEU A 107 -24.06 -0.59 -4.53
N GLU A 108 -23.86 0.68 -4.89
CA GLU A 108 -22.67 1.22 -5.54
C GLU A 108 -21.42 0.84 -4.76
N PHE A 109 -21.36 1.17 -3.45
CA PHE A 109 -20.23 0.78 -2.60
C PHE A 109 -20.00 -0.73 -2.55
N TYR A 110 -21.07 -1.52 -2.37
CA TYR A 110 -20.95 -2.97 -2.32
C TYR A 110 -20.34 -3.54 -3.62
N LEU A 111 -20.83 -3.08 -4.78
CA LEU A 111 -20.34 -3.51 -6.08
C LEU A 111 -18.90 -3.06 -6.34
N LEU A 112 -18.55 -1.81 -5.97
CA LEU A 112 -17.19 -1.29 -6.08
C LEU A 112 -16.20 -2.14 -5.28
N TYR A 113 -16.53 -2.49 -4.03
CA TYR A 113 -15.68 -3.37 -3.23
C TYR A 113 -15.58 -4.77 -3.83
N LEU A 114 -16.69 -5.34 -4.32
CA LEU A 114 -16.68 -6.66 -4.95
C LEU A 114 -15.75 -6.69 -6.16
N VAL A 115 -15.84 -5.71 -7.05
CA VAL A 115 -14.94 -5.59 -8.20
C VAL A 115 -13.50 -5.36 -7.73
N GLY A 116 -13.29 -4.50 -6.73
CA GLY A 116 -11.99 -4.27 -6.12
C GLY A 116 -11.33 -5.58 -5.64
N PHE A 117 -12.05 -6.42 -4.91
CA PHE A 117 -11.52 -7.70 -4.44
C PHE A 117 -11.27 -8.71 -5.55
N ILE A 118 -12.13 -8.77 -6.58
CA ILE A 118 -11.90 -9.63 -7.75
C ILE A 118 -10.57 -9.27 -8.43
N TYR A 119 -10.34 -7.98 -8.67
CA TYR A 119 -9.13 -7.53 -9.36
C TYR A 119 -7.89 -7.61 -8.47
N LEU A 120 -8.04 -7.39 -7.15
CA LEU A 120 -6.99 -7.67 -6.19
C LEU A 120 -6.57 -9.14 -6.29
N ALA A 121 -7.52 -10.08 -6.23
CA ALA A 121 -7.24 -11.51 -6.32
C ALA A 121 -6.49 -11.87 -7.61
N LYS A 122 -6.91 -11.31 -8.76
CA LYS A 122 -6.25 -11.51 -10.06
C LYS A 122 -4.82 -10.97 -10.09
N ILE A 123 -4.57 -9.79 -9.53
CA ILE A 123 -3.22 -9.20 -9.51
C ILE A 123 -2.33 -10.00 -8.55
N THR A 124 -2.83 -10.37 -7.37
CA THR A 124 -2.05 -11.16 -6.39
C THR A 124 -1.71 -12.55 -6.92
N SER A 125 -2.65 -13.22 -7.61
CA SER A 125 -2.37 -14.52 -8.24
C SER A 125 -1.33 -14.37 -9.35
N TYR A 126 -1.42 -13.31 -10.15
CA TYR A 126 -0.48 -13.07 -11.24
C TYR A 126 0.94 -12.75 -10.75
N MET A 127 1.05 -12.07 -9.60
CA MET A 127 2.34 -11.72 -9.01
C MET A 127 3.01 -12.89 -8.26
N GLU A 128 2.26 -13.98 -8.03
CA GLU A 128 2.65 -15.10 -7.16
C GLU A 128 3.07 -14.68 -5.75
N ILE A 129 2.67 -13.47 -5.35
CA ILE A 129 2.70 -13.04 -3.96
C ILE A 129 1.48 -13.73 -3.35
N LEU A 130 1.62 -15.04 -3.18
CA LEU A 130 0.60 -15.83 -2.56
C LEU A 130 0.27 -15.15 -1.24
N VAL A 131 -1.02 -15.21 -1.00
CA VAL A 131 -1.71 -14.90 0.23
C VAL A 131 -1.23 -16.00 1.22
N ILE A 132 0.08 -16.02 1.52
CA ILE A 132 0.78 -16.92 2.44
C ILE A 132 0.58 -16.33 3.82
N ASP A 133 -0.03 -17.11 4.71
CA ASP A 133 -0.02 -16.79 6.13
C ASP A 133 1.42 -17.00 6.62
N ASP A 134 2.22 -15.94 6.61
CA ASP A 134 3.56 -15.97 7.21
C ASP A 134 3.39 -15.82 8.72
N PRO A 135 3.65 -16.87 9.53
CA PRO A 135 3.38 -16.84 10.97
C PRO A 135 4.24 -15.82 11.71
N LEU A 136 5.29 -15.30 11.05
CA LEU A 136 6.20 -14.32 11.62
C LEU A 136 5.70 -12.88 11.45
N LEU A 137 4.84 -12.61 10.47
CA LEU A 137 4.31 -11.27 10.22
C LEU A 137 3.14 -10.99 11.16
N VAL A 138 3.20 -9.85 11.86
CA VAL A 138 2.08 -9.36 12.67
C VAL A 138 0.97 -8.92 11.74
N THR A 139 1.32 -8.24 10.64
CA THR A 139 0.37 -7.89 9.57
C THR A 139 0.52 -8.81 8.37
N ASN A 140 -0.40 -9.78 8.28
CA ASN A 140 -0.42 -10.71 7.16
C ASN A 140 -0.81 -10.02 5.83
N ASN A 141 -0.19 -10.41 4.71
CA ASN A 141 -0.39 -9.81 3.37
C ASN A 141 -1.88 -9.71 2.98
N LYS A 142 -2.69 -10.70 3.38
CA LYS A 142 -4.15 -10.71 3.11
C LYS A 142 -4.87 -9.56 3.80
N ASN A 143 -4.48 -9.27 5.04
CA ASN A 143 -5.07 -8.23 5.87
C ASN A 143 -4.74 -6.85 5.29
N ILE A 144 -3.48 -6.64 4.91
CA ILE A 144 -3.01 -5.38 4.30
C ILE A 144 -3.74 -5.07 2.99
N LEU A 145 -3.85 -6.08 2.13
CA LEU A 145 -4.46 -5.90 0.82
C LEU A 145 -5.98 -5.73 0.92
N ALA A 146 -6.63 -6.45 1.84
CA ALA A 146 -8.06 -6.26 2.11
C ALA A 146 -8.35 -4.87 2.71
N ARG A 147 -7.51 -4.40 3.63
CA ARG A 147 -7.58 -3.05 4.19
C ARG A 147 -7.42 -1.98 3.14
N LEU A 148 -6.50 -2.17 2.19
CA LEU A 148 -6.29 -1.19 1.15
C LEU A 148 -7.52 -1.00 0.26
N ILE A 149 -8.17 -2.11 -0.15
CA ILE A 149 -9.42 -2.07 -0.93
C ILE A 149 -10.57 -1.45 -0.12
N LEU A 150 -10.63 -1.73 1.18
CA LEU A 150 -11.64 -1.15 2.09
C LEU A 150 -11.28 0.25 2.57
N GLU A 151 -10.15 0.80 2.14
CA GLU A 151 -9.56 2.03 2.65
C GLU A 151 -9.46 2.07 4.19
N ILE A 152 -9.20 0.94 4.84
CA ILE A 152 -8.93 0.88 6.28
C ILE A 152 -7.47 1.28 6.51
N PRO A 153 -7.16 2.16 7.48
CA PRO A 153 -5.77 2.52 7.79
C PRO A 153 -4.97 1.32 8.31
N ASP A 154 -3.68 1.30 8.01
CA ASP A 154 -2.74 0.32 8.55
C ASP A 154 -2.63 0.45 10.08
N HIS A 155 -2.34 -0.65 10.78
CA HIS A 155 -2.26 -0.64 12.23
C HIS A 155 -1.04 0.13 12.74
N ARG A 156 -1.19 0.68 13.95
CA ARG A 156 -0.06 1.17 14.73
C ARG A 156 0.53 -0.05 15.44
N LEU A 157 1.69 -0.49 15.00
CA LEU A 157 2.42 -1.57 15.64
C LEU A 157 3.67 -0.99 16.30
N ASN A 158 4.12 -1.62 17.38
CA ASN A 158 5.46 -1.47 17.93
C ASN A 158 6.09 -2.85 17.82
N ILE A 159 6.95 -3.04 16.81
CA ILE A 159 7.56 -4.33 16.48
C ILE A 159 9.02 -4.26 16.94
N LEU A 160 9.51 -5.29 17.64
CA LEU A 160 10.89 -5.34 18.18
C LEU A 160 11.27 -4.09 19.01
N ASN A 161 10.33 -3.55 19.79
CA ASN A 161 10.47 -2.32 20.57
C ASN A 161 10.77 -1.03 19.76
N ILE A 162 10.61 -1.06 18.44
CA ILE A 162 10.75 0.14 17.60
C ILE A 162 9.45 0.95 17.64
N ASP A 163 9.52 2.22 18.03
CA ASP A 163 8.39 3.15 17.99
C ASP A 163 8.48 4.08 16.76
N PRO A 164 7.68 3.85 15.70
CA PRO A 164 7.69 4.67 14.50
C PRO A 164 7.14 6.08 14.77
N PHE A 165 6.39 6.28 15.85
CA PHE A 165 5.78 7.56 16.19
C PHE A 165 6.62 8.38 17.16
N ARG A 166 7.86 7.97 17.44
CA ARG A 166 8.80 8.70 18.32
C ARG A 166 8.92 10.18 17.97
N PHE A 167 8.78 10.54 16.70
CA PHE A 167 8.91 11.92 16.20
C PHE A 167 7.58 12.62 15.87
N VAL A 168 6.40 12.04 16.18
CA VAL A 168 5.10 12.60 15.75
C VAL A 168 4.15 12.91 16.91
N ASN A 169 3.50 14.08 16.84
CA ASN A 169 2.49 14.49 17.81
C ASN A 169 1.20 13.63 17.70
N LYS A 170 0.89 12.90 18.77
CA LYS A 170 -0.11 11.80 18.82
C LYS A 170 -1.54 12.21 18.42
N HIS A 171 -1.93 13.46 18.68
CA HIS A 171 -3.29 13.97 18.41
C HIS A 171 -3.49 14.51 16.99
N GLY A 172 -2.44 15.04 16.35
CA GLY A 172 -2.51 15.53 14.97
C GLY A 172 -2.75 14.39 13.96
N LEU A 173 -2.14 13.22 14.20
CA LEU A 173 -2.25 12.05 13.32
C LEU A 173 -3.65 11.44 13.26
N LEU A 174 -4.36 11.36 14.40
CA LEU A 174 -5.73 10.84 14.46
C LEU A 174 -6.71 11.75 13.71
N LEU A 175 -6.60 13.07 13.91
CA LEU A 175 -7.39 14.03 13.14
C LEU A 175 -7.08 13.94 11.65
N GLN A 176 -5.81 13.77 11.27
CA GLN A 176 -5.40 13.76 9.86
C GLN A 176 -5.87 12.50 9.11
N THR A 177 -5.84 11.33 9.75
CA THR A 177 -6.37 10.09 9.14
C THR A 177 -7.89 10.10 9.04
N LEU A 178 -8.57 10.64 10.05
CA LEU A 178 -10.03 10.72 10.09
C LEU A 178 -10.53 11.78 9.09
N LEU A 179 -9.95 12.98 9.08
CA LEU A 179 -10.32 14.08 8.17
C LEU A 179 -9.98 13.79 6.70
N TYR A 180 -8.88 13.11 6.39
CA TYR A 180 -8.52 12.79 5.00
C TYR A 180 -9.53 11.83 4.35
N LYS A 181 -9.99 10.81 5.07
CA LYS A 181 -10.93 9.81 4.53
C LYS A 181 -12.39 10.24 4.66
N LEU A 182 -12.77 10.97 5.71
CA LEU A 182 -14.06 11.65 5.76
C LEU A 182 -14.19 12.64 4.59
N LYS A 183 -13.11 13.36 4.25
CA LYS A 183 -13.12 14.29 3.12
C LYS A 183 -13.41 13.58 1.79
N VAL A 184 -12.86 12.40 1.53
CA VAL A 184 -13.08 11.67 0.25
C VAL A 184 -14.48 11.05 0.16
N PHE A 185 -14.96 10.41 1.23
CA PHE A 185 -16.32 9.83 1.28
C PHE A 185 -17.40 10.92 1.27
N LEU A 186 -17.22 11.95 2.10
CA LEU A 186 -18.17 13.04 2.24
C LEU A 186 -18.07 13.99 1.03
N SER A 187 -16.92 14.10 0.35
CA SER A 187 -16.84 14.89 -0.89
C SER A 187 -17.65 14.28 -2.01
N ASN A 188 -17.72 12.95 -2.15
CA ASN A 188 -18.51 12.35 -3.24
C ASN A 188 -20.01 12.56 -2.97
N PHE A 189 -20.46 12.39 -1.73
CA PHE A 189 -21.84 12.64 -1.33
C PHE A 189 -22.21 14.13 -1.37
N ILE A 190 -21.37 15.01 -0.82
CA ILE A 190 -21.57 16.46 -0.85
C ILE A 190 -21.45 17.00 -2.27
N ALA A 191 -20.54 16.49 -3.11
CA ALA A 191 -20.46 16.89 -4.52
C ALA A 191 -21.73 16.47 -5.26
N LYS A 192 -22.21 15.22 -5.08
CA LYS A 192 -23.50 14.78 -5.64
C LYS A 192 -24.65 15.73 -5.22
N LEU A 193 -24.68 16.19 -3.97
CA LEU A 193 -25.69 17.12 -3.47
C LEU A 193 -25.50 18.57 -3.95
N VAL A 194 -24.28 19.09 -3.95
CA VAL A 194 -23.94 20.47 -4.34
C VAL A 194 -24.11 20.65 -5.83
N ILE A 195 -23.61 19.71 -6.65
CA ILE A 195 -23.80 19.71 -8.10
C ILE A 195 -25.31 19.67 -8.41
N ARG A 196 -26.08 18.79 -7.77
CA ARG A 196 -27.54 18.74 -7.93
C ARG A 196 -28.20 20.06 -7.52
N LYS A 197 -27.78 20.71 -6.44
CA LYS A 197 -28.35 21.97 -5.96
C LYS A 197 -28.00 23.18 -6.84
N ILE A 198 -26.78 23.23 -7.38
CA ILE A 198 -26.32 24.29 -8.29
C ILE A 198 -27.00 24.15 -9.64
N LEU A 199 -27.01 22.94 -10.22
CA LEU A 199 -27.60 22.70 -11.53
C LEU A 199 -29.14 22.79 -11.51
N ALA A 200 -29.79 22.49 -10.38
CA ALA A 200 -31.24 22.68 -10.22
C ALA A 200 -31.70 24.15 -10.21
N ARG A 201 -30.79 25.12 -10.02
CA ARG A 201 -31.09 26.56 -10.07
C ARG A 201 -30.86 27.21 -11.43
N SER A 202 -30.29 26.49 -12.39
CA SER A 202 -29.99 26.97 -13.74
C SER A 202 -31.08 26.53 -14.73
N SER A 203 -31.22 27.26 -15.86
CA SER A 203 -32.00 26.83 -17.03
C SER A 203 -31.53 25.48 -17.60
N LEU A 204 -30.37 24.99 -17.16
CA LEU A 204 -29.83 23.67 -17.44
C LEU A 204 -30.42 22.54 -16.58
N ARG A 205 -31.49 22.74 -15.80
CA ARG A 205 -32.10 21.68 -14.97
C ARG A 205 -32.39 20.38 -15.74
N LEU A 206 -32.76 20.46 -17.02
CA LEU A 206 -32.99 19.31 -17.88
C LEU A 206 -31.69 18.55 -18.24
N TYR A 207 -30.56 19.25 -18.31
CA TYR A 207 -29.24 18.69 -18.61
C TYR A 207 -28.45 18.34 -17.34
N ALA A 208 -28.85 18.91 -16.20
CA ALA A 208 -28.23 18.72 -14.89
C ALA A 208 -28.06 17.24 -14.55
N ASP A 209 -29.15 16.50 -14.71
CA ASP A 209 -29.22 15.09 -14.39
C ASP A 209 -28.32 14.25 -15.32
N PHE A 210 -28.26 14.61 -16.62
CA PHE A 210 -27.37 13.96 -17.58
C PHE A 210 -25.88 14.24 -17.33
N ILE A 211 -25.53 15.36 -16.69
CA ILE A 211 -24.16 15.74 -16.37
C ILE A 211 -23.70 15.12 -15.04
N ILE A 212 -24.60 14.92 -14.09
CA ILE A 212 -24.26 14.38 -12.76
C ILE A 212 -23.73 12.94 -12.87
N ALA A 213 -24.43 12.06 -13.61
CA ALA A 213 -24.05 10.65 -13.73
C ALA A 213 -22.63 10.41 -14.29
N PRO A 214 -22.18 11.06 -15.37
CA PRO A 214 -20.80 10.87 -15.84
C PRO A 214 -19.78 11.48 -14.88
N ILE A 215 -20.05 12.62 -14.22
CA ILE A 215 -19.10 13.20 -13.26
C ILE A 215 -18.85 12.25 -12.09
N THR A 216 -19.92 11.66 -11.55
CA THR A 216 -19.80 10.71 -10.43
C THR A 216 -19.07 9.44 -10.86
N ALA A 217 -19.40 8.91 -12.02
CA ALA A 217 -18.72 7.76 -12.61
C ALA A 217 -17.22 7.99 -12.83
N ILE A 218 -16.83 9.18 -13.33
CA ILE A 218 -15.42 9.56 -13.49
C ILE A 218 -14.72 9.52 -12.13
N TRP A 219 -15.36 10.09 -11.10
CA TRP A 219 -14.78 10.12 -9.76
C TRP A 219 -14.54 8.71 -9.20
N ASP A 220 -15.51 7.80 -9.33
CA ASP A 220 -15.36 6.41 -8.86
C ASP A 220 -14.23 5.68 -9.61
N GLY A 221 -14.11 5.92 -10.92
CA GLY A 221 -12.98 5.42 -11.72
C GLY A 221 -11.63 5.99 -11.26
N VAL A 222 -11.56 7.29 -10.95
CA VAL A 222 -10.35 7.94 -10.44
C VAL A 222 -9.95 7.39 -9.08
N VAL A 223 -10.90 7.22 -8.16
CA VAL A 223 -10.65 6.61 -6.84
C VAL A 223 -10.13 5.18 -7.00
N ALA A 224 -10.78 4.37 -7.84
CA ALA A 224 -10.31 3.02 -8.15
C ALA A 224 -8.90 3.01 -8.74
N TYR A 225 -8.57 3.95 -9.63
CA TYR A 225 -7.22 4.08 -10.19
C TYR A 225 -6.18 4.35 -9.10
N ILE A 226 -6.46 5.31 -8.20
CA ILE A 226 -5.56 5.67 -7.10
C ILE A 226 -5.31 4.47 -6.18
N ILE A 227 -6.38 3.79 -5.74
CA ILE A 227 -6.28 2.60 -4.88
C ILE A 227 -5.41 1.53 -5.55
N PHE A 228 -5.68 1.24 -6.83
CA PHE A 228 -4.96 0.17 -7.52
C PHE A 228 -3.52 0.52 -7.91
N GLN A 229 -3.18 1.80 -8.07
CA GLN A 229 -1.76 2.20 -8.13
C GLN A 229 -1.04 1.91 -6.81
N GLU A 230 -1.70 2.13 -5.67
CA GLU A 230 -1.14 1.80 -4.36
C GLU A 230 -1.03 0.28 -4.15
N VAL A 231 -2.05 -0.51 -4.53
CA VAL A 231 -1.97 -1.99 -4.56
C VAL A 231 -0.74 -2.43 -5.34
N LYS A 232 -0.59 -1.92 -6.57
CA LYS A 232 0.51 -2.26 -7.48
C LYS A 232 1.87 -1.97 -6.83
N GLN A 233 2.04 -0.77 -6.27
CA GLN A 233 3.29 -0.37 -5.62
C GLN A 233 3.63 -1.28 -4.43
N ARG A 234 2.66 -1.55 -3.54
CA ARG A 234 2.88 -2.42 -2.38
C ARG A 234 3.26 -3.84 -2.77
N LEU A 235 2.59 -4.41 -3.78
CA LEU A 235 2.90 -5.75 -4.30
C LEU A 235 4.29 -5.80 -4.96
N PHE A 236 4.64 -4.81 -5.78
CA PHE A 236 5.98 -4.77 -6.37
C PHE A 236 7.08 -4.61 -5.33
N ALA A 237 6.90 -3.71 -4.36
CA ALA A 237 7.85 -3.54 -3.28
C ALA A 237 7.96 -4.81 -2.42
N ARG A 238 6.88 -5.59 -2.23
CA ARG A 238 6.93 -6.89 -1.56
C ARG A 238 7.80 -7.90 -2.31
N LYS A 239 7.58 -8.06 -3.61
CA LYS A 239 8.36 -9.00 -4.44
C LYS A 239 9.84 -8.60 -4.51
N LEU A 240 10.12 -7.31 -4.61
CA LEU A 240 11.50 -6.80 -4.52
C LEU A 240 12.13 -7.06 -3.16
N SER A 241 11.35 -6.97 -2.07
CA SER A 241 11.84 -7.27 -0.72
C SER A 241 12.20 -8.75 -0.57
N GLU A 242 11.43 -9.65 -1.17
CA GLU A 242 11.72 -11.10 -1.21
C GLU A 242 13.02 -11.40 -1.97
N GLU A 243 13.23 -10.78 -3.14
CA GLU A 243 14.48 -10.90 -3.90
C GLU A 243 15.67 -10.28 -3.16
N PHE A 244 15.48 -9.10 -2.55
CA PHE A 244 16.50 -8.44 -1.76
C PHE A 244 16.96 -9.31 -0.59
N LEU A 245 16.01 -9.88 0.15
CA LEU A 245 16.29 -10.84 1.22
C LEU A 245 17.01 -12.09 0.69
N THR A 246 16.59 -12.62 -0.46
CA THR A 246 17.25 -13.77 -1.10
C THR A 246 18.72 -13.46 -1.42
N ASN A 247 19.02 -12.24 -1.88
CA ASN A 247 20.40 -11.81 -2.11
C ASN A 247 21.18 -11.65 -0.81
N ILE A 248 20.56 -11.13 0.26
CA ILE A 248 21.19 -11.08 1.60
C ILE A 248 21.54 -12.47 2.09
N ILE A 249 20.64 -13.45 1.95
CA ILE A 249 20.87 -14.85 2.34
C ILE A 249 22.12 -15.40 1.61
N GLN A 250 22.34 -15.03 0.34
CA GLN A 250 23.50 -15.51 -0.42
C GLN A 250 24.84 -14.94 0.05
N ILE A 251 24.86 -13.80 0.74
CA ILE A 251 26.08 -13.15 1.25
C ILE A 251 26.20 -13.23 2.77
N GLN A 252 25.24 -13.84 3.47
CA GLN A 252 25.14 -13.82 4.94
C GLN A 252 26.38 -14.41 5.63
N ASP A 253 27.03 -15.39 5.00
CA ASP A 253 28.20 -16.08 5.53
C ASP A 253 29.49 -15.28 5.29
N SER A 254 29.42 -14.28 4.40
CA SER A 254 30.53 -13.38 4.04
C SER A 254 30.54 -12.09 4.86
N ILE A 255 29.51 -11.86 5.68
CA ILE A 255 29.38 -10.67 6.52
C ILE A 255 29.55 -11.05 8.00
N ASP A 256 30.24 -10.20 8.74
CA ASP A 256 30.46 -10.39 10.17
C ASP A 256 29.20 -10.05 11.00
N ASP A 257 29.25 -10.37 12.30
CA ASP A 257 28.11 -10.16 13.20
C ASP A 257 27.82 -8.67 13.43
N GLU A 258 28.83 -7.81 13.34
CA GLU A 258 28.64 -6.35 13.43
C GLU A 258 27.86 -5.82 12.23
N LEU A 259 28.19 -6.24 11.01
CA LEU A 259 27.50 -5.82 9.80
C LEU A 259 26.07 -6.35 9.74
N LYS A 260 25.81 -7.54 10.30
CA LYS A 260 24.45 -8.07 10.50
C LYS A 260 23.63 -7.20 11.44
N ASP A 261 24.20 -6.76 12.56
CA ASP A 261 23.55 -5.82 13.50
C ASP A 261 23.25 -4.47 12.85
N LEU A 262 24.25 -3.90 12.17
CA LEU A 262 24.11 -2.62 11.47
C LEU A 262 23.09 -2.69 10.33
N SER A 263 22.97 -3.83 9.66
CA SER A 263 21.95 -4.06 8.62
C SER A 263 20.54 -3.98 9.20
N LEU A 264 20.31 -4.55 10.38
CA LEU A 264 19.01 -4.46 11.06
C LEU A 264 18.72 -3.06 11.56
N ARG A 265 19.73 -2.38 12.11
CA ARG A 265 19.60 -0.97 12.51
C ARG A 265 19.30 -0.06 11.33
N ALA A 266 19.86 -0.33 10.14
CA ALA A 266 19.53 0.42 8.94
C ALA A 266 18.02 0.32 8.63
N ILE A 267 17.47 -0.90 8.62
CA ILE A 267 16.04 -1.14 8.37
C ILE A 267 15.17 -0.48 9.46
N ALA A 268 15.53 -0.67 10.73
CA ALA A 268 14.80 -0.14 11.89
C ALA A 268 14.77 1.40 11.90
N ASN A 269 15.92 2.04 11.65
CA ASN A 269 16.00 3.49 11.53
C ASN A 269 15.13 4.00 10.38
N THR A 270 15.12 3.34 9.22
CA THR A 270 14.24 3.72 8.12
C THR A 270 12.75 3.65 8.49
N ILE A 271 12.33 2.68 9.31
CA ILE A 271 10.95 2.60 9.81
C ILE A 271 10.59 3.82 10.67
N VAL A 272 11.49 4.24 11.55
CA VAL A 272 11.30 5.42 12.40
C VAL A 272 11.28 6.70 11.57
N LEU A 273 12.18 6.83 10.58
CA LEU A 273 12.21 7.98 9.69
C LEU A 273 10.95 8.09 8.81
N ASN A 274 10.37 6.95 8.42
CA ASN A 274 9.10 6.88 7.70
C ASN A 274 7.87 7.23 8.54
N GLN A 275 8.02 7.25 9.86
CA GLN A 275 6.95 7.53 10.81
C GLN A 275 5.74 6.58 10.72
N LYS A 276 5.91 5.43 10.05
CA LYS A 276 4.88 4.43 9.79
C LYS A 276 5.53 3.06 9.63
N PHE A 277 4.91 2.03 10.20
CA PHE A 277 5.20 0.65 9.82
C PHE A 277 4.57 0.35 8.46
N HIS A 278 5.35 0.58 7.39
CA HIS A 278 4.96 0.10 6.06
C HIS A 278 5.08 -1.43 6.03
N PRO A 279 4.07 -2.17 5.52
CA PRO A 279 4.08 -3.64 5.50
C PRO A 279 5.34 -4.29 4.92
N ASN A 280 5.92 -3.69 3.89
CA ASN A 280 7.14 -4.23 3.27
C ASN A 280 8.39 -3.99 4.12
N LEU A 281 8.42 -2.91 4.92
CA LEU A 281 9.48 -2.68 5.89
C LEU A 281 9.35 -3.61 7.09
N GLU A 282 8.11 -3.85 7.57
CA GLU A 282 7.82 -4.87 8.59
C GLU A 282 8.35 -6.23 8.14
N TYR A 283 8.07 -6.63 6.89
CA TYR A 283 8.54 -7.89 6.33
C TYR A 283 10.06 -8.01 6.32
N LEU A 284 10.76 -7.01 5.78
CA LEU A 284 12.22 -7.01 5.73
C LEU A 284 12.81 -7.08 7.14
N LEU A 285 12.33 -6.24 8.05
CA LEU A 285 12.82 -6.21 9.43
C LEU A 285 12.69 -7.59 10.08
N LEU A 286 11.51 -8.20 10.03
CA LEU A 286 11.24 -9.46 10.72
C LEU A 286 12.00 -10.63 10.11
N LYS A 287 12.08 -10.70 8.77
CA LYS A 287 12.81 -11.77 8.09
C LYS A 287 14.32 -11.64 8.22
N THR A 288 14.86 -10.42 8.11
CA THR A 288 16.28 -10.19 8.35
C THR A 288 16.63 -10.45 9.82
N HIS A 289 15.75 -10.12 10.76
CA HIS A 289 15.97 -10.41 12.18
C HIS A 289 15.96 -11.91 12.45
N GLU A 290 15.03 -12.65 11.86
CA GLU A 290 15.01 -14.11 11.93
C GLU A 290 16.26 -14.74 11.30
N LEU A 291 16.72 -14.20 10.16
CA LEU A 291 17.92 -14.66 9.46
C LEU A 291 19.18 -14.52 10.32
N PHE A 292 19.30 -13.41 11.04
CA PHE A 292 20.49 -13.06 11.83
C PHE A 292 20.34 -13.37 13.33
N LYS A 293 19.25 -14.04 13.74
CA LYS A 293 18.87 -14.23 15.16
C LYS A 293 19.98 -14.80 16.05
N ASP A 294 20.86 -15.64 15.49
CA ASP A 294 21.91 -16.33 16.25
C ASP A 294 23.16 -15.43 16.43
N SER A 295 23.27 -14.35 15.66
CA SER A 295 24.36 -13.37 15.68
C SER A 295 24.04 -12.10 16.50
N ILE A 296 22.77 -11.83 16.80
CA ILE A 296 22.32 -10.57 17.40
C ILE A 296 22.19 -10.69 18.93
N ARG A 297 22.62 -9.66 19.67
CA ARG A 297 22.41 -9.61 21.12
C ARG A 297 20.96 -9.25 21.43
N GLN A 298 20.34 -9.95 22.39
CA GLN A 298 18.90 -9.86 22.67
C GLN A 298 18.41 -8.51 23.24
N ASP A 299 19.31 -7.66 23.73
CA ASP A 299 18.99 -6.39 24.41
C ASP A 299 19.30 -5.14 23.55
N ILE A 300 19.39 -5.28 22.23
CA ILE A 300 19.78 -4.18 21.33
C ILE A 300 18.62 -3.23 21.04
N VAL A 301 18.87 -1.93 21.22
CA VAL A 301 18.00 -0.84 20.73
C VAL A 301 18.25 -0.65 19.24
N LEU A 302 17.34 -1.14 18.40
CA LEU A 302 17.50 -1.14 16.94
C LEU A 302 17.30 0.24 16.28
N ASP A 303 16.55 1.14 16.93
CA ASP A 303 16.19 2.47 16.40
C ASP A 303 17.09 3.61 16.90
N ASP A 304 18.33 3.29 17.30
CA ASP A 304 19.33 4.29 17.68
C ASP A 304 20.04 4.84 16.43
N TRP A 305 19.60 6.03 15.99
CA TRP A 305 20.15 6.73 14.83
C TRP A 305 21.59 7.21 15.05
N GLU A 306 21.88 7.75 16.23
CA GLU A 306 23.20 8.31 16.54
C GLU A 306 24.24 7.20 16.59
N TYR A 307 23.90 6.09 17.26
CA TYR A 307 24.73 4.90 17.25
C TYR A 307 24.96 4.39 15.82
N PHE A 308 23.90 4.24 15.03
CA PHE A 308 24.01 3.75 13.65
C PHE A 308 24.97 4.60 12.80
N ILE A 309 24.87 5.93 12.84
CA ILE A 309 25.76 6.81 12.09
C ILE A 309 27.20 6.76 12.62
N SER A 310 27.38 6.73 13.94
CA SER A 310 28.71 6.64 14.54
C SER A 310 29.42 5.32 14.16
N SER A 311 28.72 4.20 14.21
CA SER A 311 29.26 2.90 13.80
C SER A 311 29.52 2.85 12.29
N LEU A 312 28.62 3.40 11.47
CA LEU A 312 28.80 3.47 10.01
C LEU A 312 30.09 4.19 9.62
N SER A 313 30.53 5.19 10.39
CA SER A 313 31.74 5.98 10.10
C SER A 313 33.07 5.25 10.29
N VAL A 314 33.07 4.15 11.05
CA VAL A 314 34.28 3.36 11.36
C VAL A 314 34.36 2.11 10.47
N GLN A 315 33.32 1.84 9.69
CA GLN A 315 33.23 0.67 8.81
C GLN A 315 34.08 0.81 7.55
N SER A 316 34.40 -0.32 6.93
CA SER A 316 35.10 -0.34 5.64
C SER A 316 34.24 0.25 4.52
N ASP A 317 34.87 0.79 3.47
CA ASP A 317 34.16 1.36 2.31
C ASP A 317 33.14 0.39 1.69
N GLN A 318 33.45 -0.91 1.70
CA GLN A 318 32.55 -1.95 1.21
C GLN A 318 31.33 -2.13 2.14
N SER A 319 31.57 -2.19 3.45
CA SER A 319 30.49 -2.30 4.44
C SER A 319 29.57 -1.07 4.41
N ILE A 320 30.14 0.12 4.25
CA ILE A 320 29.39 1.38 4.07
C ILE A 320 28.51 1.30 2.80
N LYS A 321 29.03 0.79 1.68
CA LYS A 321 28.25 0.61 0.45
C LYS A 321 27.07 -0.34 0.64
N LEU A 322 27.28 -1.49 1.30
CA LEU A 322 26.20 -2.44 1.57
C LEU A 322 25.13 -1.84 2.50
N LEU A 323 25.54 -1.19 3.59
CA LEU A 323 24.62 -0.55 4.54
C LEU A 323 23.85 0.61 3.91
N SER A 324 24.53 1.41 3.08
CA SER A 324 23.88 2.48 2.30
C SER A 324 22.86 1.90 1.32
N LEU A 325 23.18 0.78 0.65
CA LEU A 325 22.26 0.11 -0.25
C LEU A 325 21.02 -0.41 0.49
N ILE A 326 21.19 -1.07 1.64
CA ILE A 326 20.08 -1.54 2.49
C ILE A 326 19.20 -0.37 2.91
N PHE A 327 19.81 0.71 3.41
CA PHE A 327 19.10 1.90 3.85
C PHE A 327 18.33 2.58 2.69
N ASN A 328 18.99 2.80 1.56
CA ASN A 328 18.40 3.42 0.37
C ASN A 328 17.25 2.57 -0.20
N PHE A 329 17.43 1.25 -0.24
CA PHE A 329 16.37 0.33 -0.64
C PHE A 329 15.15 0.48 0.27
N CYS A 330 15.35 0.47 1.59
CA CYS A 330 14.27 0.65 2.57
C CYS A 330 13.53 1.98 2.38
N CYS A 331 14.25 3.10 2.19
CA CYS A 331 13.65 4.42 1.96
C CYS A 331 12.85 4.46 0.64
N ALA A 332 13.22 3.66 -0.36
CA ALA A 332 12.51 3.61 -1.64
C ALA A 332 11.20 2.79 -1.61
N LEU A 333 10.99 1.91 -0.62
CA LEU A 333 9.88 0.93 -0.61
C LEU A 333 8.48 1.54 -0.53
N ASP A 334 8.30 2.67 0.18
CA ASP A 334 7.00 3.38 0.24
C ASP A 334 6.76 4.25 -1.02
N GLY A 335 7.72 4.27 -1.96
CA GLY A 335 7.64 5.06 -3.19
C GLY A 335 7.68 6.58 -2.96
N LYS A 336 7.85 7.04 -1.72
CA LYS A 336 7.93 8.45 -1.34
C LYS A 336 9.05 8.61 -0.33
N ILE A 337 9.80 9.70 -0.46
CA ILE A 337 10.80 10.10 0.52
C ILE A 337 10.18 11.22 1.36
N SER A 338 10.06 11.00 2.66
CA SER A 338 9.50 11.95 3.60
C SER A 338 10.42 13.18 3.77
N ARG A 339 9.87 14.29 4.23
CA ARG A 339 10.68 15.49 4.54
C ARG A 339 11.68 15.21 5.67
N LEU A 340 11.32 14.32 6.59
CA LEU A 340 12.18 13.94 7.70
C LEU A 340 13.32 13.05 7.22
N GLU A 341 13.04 12.04 6.39
CA GLU A 341 14.06 11.21 5.74
C GLU A 341 15.05 12.09 4.95
N ARG A 342 14.55 12.98 4.09
CA ARG A 342 15.42 13.86 3.31
C ARG A 342 16.28 14.78 4.18
N ARG A 343 15.74 15.29 5.29
CA ARG A 343 16.52 16.10 6.24
C ARG A 343 17.63 15.28 6.87
N VAL A 344 17.29 14.14 7.44
CA VAL A 344 18.22 13.28 8.19
C VAL A 344 19.31 12.70 7.28
N ILE A 345 18.96 12.32 6.04
CA ILE A 345 19.94 11.90 5.02
C ILE A 345 20.92 13.03 4.70
N ASN A 346 20.42 14.27 4.54
CA ASN A 346 21.26 15.42 4.23
C ASN A 346 22.17 15.85 5.39
N GLU A 347 21.76 15.56 6.63
CA GLU A 347 22.57 15.81 7.83
C GLU A 347 23.70 14.76 7.99
N SER A 348 23.54 13.57 7.42
CA SER A 348 24.58 12.53 7.40
C SER A 348 25.57 12.74 6.27
N GLN A 349 26.82 13.07 6.57
CA GLN A 349 27.87 13.21 5.55
C GLN A 349 28.06 11.93 4.72
N ILE A 350 27.92 10.76 5.33
CA ILE A 350 28.11 9.46 4.68
C ILE A 350 26.94 9.12 3.74
N LEU A 351 25.70 9.33 4.19
CA LEU A 351 24.50 8.99 3.42
C LEU A 351 24.14 10.08 2.40
N SER A 352 24.56 11.34 2.61
CA SER A 352 24.29 12.47 1.72
C SER A 352 25.05 12.43 0.39
N ASN A 353 25.94 11.46 0.16
CA ASN A 353 26.70 11.31 -1.09
C ASN A 353 25.75 11.33 -2.32
N PRO A 354 26.04 12.15 -3.35
CA PRO A 354 25.28 12.19 -4.60
C PRO A 354 24.99 10.81 -5.21
N GLU A 355 25.93 9.87 -5.12
CA GLU A 355 25.71 8.51 -5.60
C GLU A 355 24.53 7.86 -4.88
N ASN A 356 24.54 7.83 -3.55
CA ASN A 356 23.47 7.26 -2.72
C ASN A 356 22.09 7.89 -3.00
N GLN A 357 22.06 9.21 -3.21
CA GLN A 357 20.82 9.90 -3.55
C GLN A 357 20.28 9.47 -4.92
N LEU A 358 21.15 9.35 -5.92
CA LEU A 358 20.79 8.84 -7.24
C LEU A 358 20.29 7.40 -7.15
N GLN A 359 20.98 6.53 -6.39
CA GLN A 359 20.56 5.13 -6.19
C GLN A 359 19.15 5.06 -5.60
N MET A 360 18.88 5.82 -4.54
CA MET A 360 17.58 5.86 -3.89
C MET A 360 16.48 6.36 -4.86
N GLU A 361 16.77 7.40 -5.64
CA GLU A 361 15.82 7.94 -6.63
C GLU A 361 15.55 6.97 -7.79
N GLU A 362 16.56 6.23 -8.26
CA GLU A 362 16.41 5.20 -9.29
C GLU A 362 15.52 4.04 -8.83
N ILE A 363 15.84 3.44 -7.67
CA ILE A 363 15.04 2.35 -7.09
C ILE A 363 13.59 2.80 -6.91
N ARG A 364 13.40 4.01 -6.35
CA ARG A 364 12.07 4.60 -6.16
C ARG A 364 11.33 4.78 -7.49
N SER A 365 12.00 5.32 -8.50
CA SER A 365 11.43 5.54 -9.83
C SER A 365 10.96 4.21 -10.44
N TYR A 366 11.78 3.16 -10.34
CA TYR A 366 11.42 1.83 -10.84
C TYR A 366 10.20 1.25 -10.10
N ILE A 367 10.12 1.39 -8.77
CA ILE A 367 8.95 0.95 -7.98
C ILE A 367 7.68 1.70 -8.40
N GLN A 368 7.75 3.03 -8.55
CA GLN A 368 6.61 3.85 -8.95
C GLN A 368 6.10 3.51 -10.36
N GLN A 369 7.04 3.40 -11.31
CA GLN A 369 6.75 3.06 -12.69
C GLN A 369 6.29 1.60 -12.83
N GLY A 370 6.66 0.74 -11.88
CA GLY A 370 6.39 -0.69 -11.96
C GLY A 370 7.38 -1.44 -12.85
N ASN A 371 8.58 -0.90 -13.03
CA ASN A 371 9.66 -1.53 -13.77
C ASN A 371 10.42 -2.52 -12.87
N TYR A 372 9.78 -3.66 -12.60
CA TYR A 372 10.31 -4.68 -11.70
C TYR A 372 11.69 -5.20 -12.14
N LEU A 373 11.89 -5.44 -13.44
CA LEU A 373 13.16 -5.97 -13.93
C LEU A 373 14.33 -5.02 -13.72
N ALA A 374 14.14 -3.73 -14.00
CA ALA A 374 15.19 -2.74 -13.77
C ALA A 374 15.55 -2.67 -12.29
N ALA A 375 14.54 -2.63 -11.40
CA ALA A 375 14.77 -2.66 -9.96
C ALA A 375 15.47 -3.95 -9.51
N ARG A 376 15.03 -5.12 -10.00
CA ARG A 376 15.61 -6.42 -9.65
C ARG A 376 17.07 -6.50 -10.10
N LYS A 377 17.36 -6.15 -11.36
CA LYS A 377 18.71 -6.16 -11.91
C LYS A 377 19.63 -5.20 -11.15
N TYR A 378 19.12 -4.03 -10.81
CA TYR A 378 19.86 -3.05 -10.01
C TYR A 378 20.23 -3.61 -8.63
N ILE A 379 19.26 -4.18 -7.93
CA ILE A 379 19.45 -4.77 -6.61
C ILE A 379 20.39 -5.97 -6.66
N SER A 380 20.18 -6.91 -7.60
CA SER A 380 20.98 -8.13 -7.67
C SER A 380 22.43 -7.84 -8.01
N LEU A 381 22.70 -6.96 -8.96
CA LEU A 381 24.07 -6.56 -9.32
C LEU A 381 24.81 -5.93 -8.14
N ASN A 382 24.14 -5.04 -7.41
CA ASN A 382 24.78 -4.35 -6.29
C ASN A 382 24.99 -5.27 -5.08
N VAL A 383 24.00 -6.09 -4.68
CA VAL A 383 24.15 -6.99 -3.52
C VAL A 383 25.08 -8.16 -3.81
N LEU A 384 25.00 -8.79 -5.00
CA LEU A 384 25.84 -9.95 -5.32
C LEU A 384 27.29 -9.58 -5.63
N SER A 385 27.59 -8.30 -5.88
CA SER A 385 28.98 -7.83 -5.98
C SER A 385 29.79 -8.09 -4.69
N PHE A 386 29.12 -8.32 -3.56
CA PHE A 386 29.72 -8.65 -2.27
C PHE A 386 29.99 -10.16 -2.08
N LYS A 387 29.59 -11.02 -3.02
CA LYS A 387 29.76 -12.50 -2.92
C LYS A 387 31.20 -12.98 -3.15
N ASN A 388 32.02 -12.18 -3.83
CA ASN A 388 33.42 -12.51 -4.16
C ASN A 388 34.43 -11.87 -3.19
N LEU A 389 34.01 -11.59 -1.95
CA LEU A 389 34.91 -11.05 -0.94
C LEU A 389 35.70 -12.20 -0.31
N ASP A 390 37.01 -12.20 -0.56
CA ASP A 390 37.95 -13.09 0.11
C ASP A 390 37.79 -12.96 1.64
N PRO A 391 37.78 -14.07 2.39
CA PRO A 391 37.83 -14.07 3.85
C PRO A 391 39.25 -13.76 4.32
N LEU A 392 39.80 -12.61 3.91
CA LEU A 392 41.19 -12.22 4.19
C LEU A 392 41.27 -11.00 5.12
N TRP A 393 40.45 -10.95 6.16
CA TRP A 393 40.70 -10.12 7.34
C TRP A 393 40.16 -10.81 8.60
N SER A 394 40.86 -11.88 9.00
CA SER A 394 40.85 -12.42 10.38
C SER A 394 42.19 -12.15 11.03
#